data_AF-A0AAV2SSX6-F1
#
_entry.id   AF-A0AAV2SSX6-F1
#
_cell.length_a   1.000
_cell.length_b   1.000
_cell.length_c   1.000
_cell.angle_alpha   90.00
_cell.angle_beta   90.00
_cell.angle_gamma   90.00
#
_symmetry.space_group_name_H-M   'P 1'
#
loop_
_entity.id
_entity.type
_entity.pdbx_description
1 polymer ?
#
loop_
_entity_poly.entity_id
_entity_poly.type
_entity_poly.pdbx_seq_one_letter_code
_entity_poly.pdbx_strand_id
1 'polypeptide(L)'
;QVWLLDDNTYYICGGSIISDRYVLTAGHCICALSNESKLKVMVADHNKDQSSDDIQGVTRLVNIEEVITYPDYSCRGIGVVTDDIALLRMSKQLDLSSDSEVGAVCL
;
A
#
# COMPACT_ATOMS: atom_id res chain seq x y z
N GLN A 1 -9.30 0.02 -2.04
CA GLN A 1 -8.53 -0.85 -1.13
C GLN A 1 -7.30 -1.37 -1.87
N VAL A 2 -6.20 -1.58 -1.17
CA VAL A 2 -5.01 -2.28 -1.68
C VAL A 2 -4.38 -3.15 -0.59
N TRP A 3 -3.55 -4.11 -0.98
CA TRP A 3 -2.72 -4.89 -0.05
C TRP A 3 -1.26 -4.46 -0.10
N LEU A 4 -0.58 -4.47 1.04
CA LEU A 4 0.86 -4.27 1.15
C LEU A 4 1.55 -5.62 1.24
N LEU A 5 2.60 -5.80 0.46
CA LEU A 5 3.38 -7.03 0.39
C LEU A 5 4.85 -6.77 0.75
N ASP A 6 5.41 -7.62 1.59
CA ASP A 6 6.83 -7.59 1.97
C ASP A 6 7.76 -8.18 0.89
N ASP A 7 9.06 -8.21 1.19
CA ASP A 7 10.12 -8.81 0.35
C ASP A 7 9.83 -10.26 -0.09
N ASN A 8 9.10 -11.01 0.74
CA ASN A 8 8.77 -12.42 0.54
C ASN A 8 7.39 -12.61 -0.09
N THR A 9 6.76 -11.52 -0.55
CA THR A 9 5.41 -11.50 -1.13
C THR A 9 4.30 -11.92 -0.16
N TYR A 10 4.53 -11.77 1.15
CA TYR A 10 3.48 -11.96 2.15
C TYR A 10 2.61 -10.72 2.26
N TYR A 11 1.29 -10.93 2.31
CA TYR A 11 0.31 -9.90 2.63
C TYR A 11 0.46 -9.50 4.10
N ILE A 12 1.00 -8.31 4.35
CA ILE A 12 1.31 -7.85 5.72
C ILE A 12 0.34 -6.80 6.25
N CYS A 13 -0.26 -5.99 5.37
CA CYS A 13 -1.12 -4.88 5.74
C CYS A 13 -2.07 -4.50 4.59
N GLY A 14 -2.99 -3.58 4.87
CA GLY A 14 -3.84 -2.92 3.87
C GLY A 14 -3.47 -1.45 3.66
N GLY A 15 -4.12 -0.85 2.67
CA GLY A 15 -4.04 0.59 2.42
C GLY A 15 -5.23 1.09 1.59
N SER A 16 -5.32 2.42 1.48
CA SER A 16 -6.33 3.11 0.68
C SER A 16 -5.67 3.98 -0.38
N ILE A 17 -6.10 3.86 -1.62
CA ILE A 17 -5.70 4.77 -2.70
C ILE A 17 -6.36 6.12 -2.42
N ILE A 18 -5.57 7.19 -2.34
CA ILE A 18 -6.07 8.56 -2.11
C ILE A 18 -5.78 9.48 -3.31
N SER A 19 -4.97 9.03 -4.27
CA SER A 19 -4.74 9.67 -5.57
C SER A 19 -4.20 8.66 -6.57
N ASP A 20 -3.96 9.09 -7.81
CA ASP A 20 -3.35 8.26 -8.87
C ASP A 20 -1.94 7.74 -8.52
N ARG A 21 -1.26 8.35 -7.54
CA ARG A 21 0.12 8.01 -7.18
C ARG A 21 0.35 7.73 -5.69
N TYR A 22 -0.64 7.94 -4.82
CA TYR A 22 -0.48 7.77 -3.37
C TYR A 22 -1.46 6.77 -2.76
N VAL A 23 -0.90 5.94 -1.89
CA VAL A 23 -1.64 5.07 -0.96
C VAL A 23 -1.42 5.56 0.46
N LEU A 24 -2.51 5.70 1.20
CA LEU A 24 -2.52 5.95 2.64
C LEU A 24 -2.52 4.61 3.40
N THR A 25 -1.66 4.48 4.40
CA THR A 25 -1.58 3.32 5.29
C THR A 25 -1.19 3.76 6.70
N ALA A 26 -1.03 2.80 7.61
CA ALA A 26 -0.58 3.04 8.97
C ALA A 26 0.95 3.07 9.05
N GLY A 27 1.51 3.84 9.99
CA GLY A 27 2.95 3.88 10.26
C GLY A 27 3.49 2.51 10.71
N HIS A 28 2.72 1.76 11.51
CA HIS A 28 3.16 0.47 12.03
C HIS A 28 3.31 -0.59 10.93
N CYS A 29 2.59 -0.44 9.81
CA CYS A 29 2.75 -1.31 8.65
C CYS A 29 4.14 -1.20 8.03
N ILE A 30 4.80 -0.05 8.20
CA ILE A 30 6.17 0.17 7.73
C ILE A 30 7.18 -0.49 8.67
N CYS A 31 6.96 -0.42 9.98
CA CYS A 31 7.86 -1.04 10.97
C CYS A 31 7.92 -2.57 10.88
N ALA A 32 6.87 -3.19 10.33
CA ALA A 32 6.84 -4.63 10.10
C ALA A 32 7.79 -5.08 8.97
N LEU A 33 8.32 -4.14 8.17
CA LEU A 33 9.19 -4.44 7.04
C LEU A 33 10.64 -4.61 7.47
N SER A 34 11.27 -5.66 6.96
CA SER A 34 12.73 -5.82 7.06
C SER A 34 13.49 -4.95 6.05
N ASN A 35 12.85 -4.59 4.94
CA ASN A 35 13.40 -3.71 3.91
C ASN A 35 12.29 -2.94 3.17
N GLU A 36 12.17 -1.64 3.45
CA GLU A 36 11.18 -0.76 2.82
C GLU A 36 11.31 -0.69 1.30
N SER A 37 12.52 -0.87 0.75
CA SER A 37 12.76 -0.78 -0.70
C SER A 37 12.14 -1.92 -1.51
N LYS A 38 11.68 -2.99 -0.87
CA LYS A 38 10.99 -4.09 -1.56
C LYS A 38 9.49 -4.12 -1.30
N LEU A 39 8.96 -3.14 -0.56
CA LEU A 39 7.53 -2.97 -0.38
C LEU A 39 6.83 -2.82 -1.72
N LYS A 40 5.76 -3.59 -1.90
CA LYS A 40 4.87 -3.48 -3.06
C LYS A 40 3.44 -3.35 -2.61
N VAL A 41 2.62 -2.81 -3.52
CA VAL A 41 1.19 -2.70 -3.33
C VAL A 41 0.48 -3.54 -4.38
N MET A 42 -0.40 -4.45 -3.97
CA MET A 42 -1.33 -5.15 -4.86
C MET A 42 -2.60 -4.31 -5.01
N VAL A 43 -2.92 -3.96 -6.25
CA VAL A 43 -4.10 -3.16 -6.62
C VAL A 43 -5.16 -4.07 -7.23
N ALA A 44 -6.43 -3.78 -6.97
CA ALA A 44 -7.61 -4.46 -7.53
C ALA A 44 -7.65 -5.98 -7.30
N ASP A 45 -7.07 -6.44 -6.20
CA ASP A 45 -7.20 -7.83 -5.77
C ASP A 45 -8.42 -7.99 -4.85
N HIS A 46 -9.23 -8.99 -5.12
CA HIS A 46 -10.42 -9.34 -4.35
C HIS A 46 -10.23 -10.61 -3.51
N ASN A 47 -9.44 -11.57 -4.00
CA ASN A 47 -9.16 -12.83 -3.33
C ASN A 47 -7.65 -13.11 -3.30
N LYS A 48 -6.99 -12.75 -2.20
CA LYS A 48 -5.54 -12.92 -2.03
C LYS A 48 -5.01 -14.36 -2.21
N ASP A 49 -5.89 -15.37 -2.12
CA ASP A 49 -5.54 -16.80 -2.19
C ASP A 49 -5.81 -17.42 -3.57
N GLN A 50 -6.45 -16.70 -4.50
CA GLN A 50 -6.79 -17.18 -5.85
C GLN A 50 -6.71 -16.05 -6.88
N SER A 51 -6.23 -16.35 -8.08
CA SER A 51 -6.15 -15.35 -9.17
C SER A 51 -7.27 -15.50 -10.21
N SER A 52 -8.32 -16.29 -9.92
CA SER A 52 -9.38 -16.57 -10.89
C SER A 52 -10.27 -15.37 -11.20
N ASP A 53 -10.30 -14.40 -10.29
CA ASP A 53 -11.02 -13.13 -10.36
C ASP A 53 -10.10 -11.94 -10.67
N ASP A 54 -8.80 -12.19 -10.90
CA ASP A 54 -7.85 -11.14 -11.32
C ASP A 54 -8.22 -10.59 -12.70
N ILE A 55 -8.20 -9.26 -12.80
CA ILE A 55 -8.51 -8.57 -14.05
C ILE A 55 -7.21 -8.22 -14.76
N GLN A 56 -7.02 -8.78 -15.95
CA GLN A 56 -5.79 -8.61 -16.71
C GLN A 56 -5.47 -7.13 -16.96
N GLY A 57 -4.29 -6.69 -16.52
CA GLY A 57 -3.83 -5.30 -16.66
C GLY A 57 -4.31 -4.37 -15.54
N VAL A 58 -5.35 -4.76 -14.78
CA VAL A 58 -5.88 -3.98 -13.66
C VAL A 58 -5.36 -4.54 -12.33
N THR A 59 -5.55 -5.84 -12.08
CA THR A 59 -5.00 -6.51 -10.89
C THR A 59 -3.49 -6.68 -11.04
N ARG A 60 -2.71 -5.96 -10.22
CA ARG A 60 -1.25 -5.87 -10.42
C ARG A 60 -0.50 -5.41 -9.19
N LEU A 61 0.75 -5.86 -9.10
CA LEU A 61 1.74 -5.32 -8.18
C LEU A 61 2.33 -4.02 -8.70
N VAL A 62 2.38 -3.02 -7.83
CA VAL A 62 2.99 -1.72 -8.08
C VAL A 62 4.13 -1.51 -7.09
N ASN A 63 5.32 -1.15 -7.59
CA ASN A 63 6.46 -0.85 -6.74
C ASN A 63 6.30 0.52 -6.08
N ILE A 64 6.81 0.65 -4.85
CA ILE A 64 6.87 1.92 -4.12
C ILE A 64 8.17 2.65 -4.46
N GLU A 65 8.05 3.93 -4.82
CA GLU A 65 9.17 4.85 -5.07
C GLU A 65 9.69 5.44 -3.75
N GLU A 66 8.78 5.76 -2.84
CA GLU A 66 9.09 6.43 -1.58
C GLU A 66 8.08 6.03 -0.49
N VAL A 67 8.58 5.75 0.70
CA VAL A 67 7.80 5.57 1.93
C VAL A 67 7.93 6.85 2.75
N ILE A 68 6.80 7.48 3.06
CA ILE A 68 6.73 8.75 3.80
C ILE A 68 5.99 8.47 5.10
N THR A 69 6.73 8.07 6.12
CA THR A 69 6.20 7.87 7.47
C THR A 69 6.04 9.23 8.17
N TYR A 70 5.00 9.39 8.99
CA TYR A 70 4.87 10.62 9.77
C TYR A 70 6.12 10.86 10.63
N PRO A 71 6.68 12.09 10.67
CA PRO A 71 7.98 12.35 11.29
C PRO A 71 8.10 11.94 12.76
N ASP A 72 7.02 12.05 13.53
CA ASP A 72 7.03 11.73 14.97
C ASP A 72 6.64 10.28 15.26
N TYR A 73 6.27 9.50 14.24
CA TYR A 73 5.93 8.10 14.42
C TYR A 73 7.19 7.27 14.70
N SER A 74 7.14 6.40 15.72
CA SER A 74 8.29 5.63 16.21
C SER A 74 8.06 4.12 16.19
N CYS A 75 8.86 3.40 15.38
CA CYS A 75 8.86 1.94 15.31
C CYS A 75 9.38 1.23 16.57
N ARG A 76 9.88 1.97 17.58
CA ARG A 76 10.49 1.37 18.76
C ARG A 76 9.47 0.87 19.80
N GLY A 77 8.19 1.21 19.66
CA GLY A 77 7.13 0.77 20.57
C GLY A 77 7.31 1.24 22.02
N ILE A 78 8.08 2.32 22.24
CA ILE A 78 8.30 2.90 23.56
C ILE A 78 7.31 4.07 23.73
N GLY A 79 6.29 3.89 24.56
CA GLY A 79 5.28 4.92 24.85
C GLY A 79 3.91 4.68 24.20
N VAL A 80 3.08 5.72 24.15
CA VAL A 80 1.78 5.68 23.46
C VAL A 80 2.03 5.75 21.96
N VAL A 81 1.42 4.84 21.19
CA VAL A 81 1.45 4.89 19.73
C VAL A 81 0.52 6.03 19.28
N THR A 82 1.11 7.16 18.91
CA THR A 82 0.42 8.29 18.26
C THR A 82 0.87 8.38 16.81
N ASP A 83 0.10 9.12 16.00
CA ASP A 83 0.49 9.47 14.63
C ASP A 83 0.80 8.26 13.74
N ASP A 84 0.02 7.19 13.89
CA ASP A 84 0.14 5.92 13.16
C ASP A 84 -0.35 6.06 11.70
N ILE A 85 0.40 6.85 10.92
CA ILE A 85 0.07 7.21 9.55
C ILE A 85 1.32 7.25 8.67
N ALA A 86 1.20 6.72 7.46
CA ALA A 86 2.23 6.77 6.44
C ALA A 86 1.61 6.89 5.04
N LEU A 87 2.34 7.53 4.14
CA LEU A 87 2.03 7.61 2.72
C LEU A 87 3.03 6.76 1.93
N LEU A 88 2.52 6.02 0.95
CA LEU A 88 3.32 5.30 -0.03
C LEU A 88 3.17 5.98 -1.37
N ARG A 89 4.28 6.47 -1.92
CA ARG A 89 4.32 7.00 -3.28
C ARG A 89 4.63 5.88 -4.25
N MET A 90 3.71 5.61 -5.17
CA MET A 90 3.88 4.58 -6.19
C MET A 90 4.83 5.05 -7.30
N SER A 91 5.67 4.13 -7.78
CA SER A 91 6.61 4.36 -8.90
C SER A 91 5.93 4.65 -10.24
N LYS A 92 4.67 4.24 -10.39
CA LYS A 92 3.84 4.47 -11.58
C LYS A 92 2.46 4.95 -11.15
N GLN A 93 1.86 5.80 -11.97
CA GLN A 93 0.48 6.24 -11.78
C GLN A 93 -0.49 5.12 -12.12
N LEU A 94 -1.60 5.08 -11.38
CA LEU A 94 -2.78 4.30 -11.71
C LEU A 94 -3.62 5.08 -12.73
N ASP A 95 -4.24 4.36 -13.65
CA ASP A 95 -5.23 4.94 -14.55
C ASP A 95 -6.61 4.87 -13.90
N LEU A 96 -6.91 5.85 -13.05
CA LEU A 96 -8.20 5.95 -12.35
C LEU A 96 -9.37 6.33 -13.29
N SER A 97 -9.09 6.62 -14.57
CA SER A 97 -10.12 6.97 -15.55
C SER A 97 -10.62 5.76 -16.34
N SER A 98 -9.73 4.80 -16.61
CA SER A 98 -10.02 3.61 -17.40
C SER A 98 -10.24 2.36 -16.55
N ASP A 99 -9.60 2.24 -15.39
CA ASP A 99 -9.70 1.08 -14.51
C ASP A 99 -10.93 1.21 -13.59
N SER A 100 -12.10 0.70 -14.01
CA SER A 100 -13.37 0.84 -13.25
C SER A 100 -13.37 0.23 -11.85
N GLU A 101 -12.47 -0.73 -11.60
CA GLU A 101 -12.32 -1.42 -10.32
C GLU A 101 -11.37 -0.71 -9.36
N VAL A 102 -10.71 0.35 -9.82
CA VAL A 102 -9.72 1.11 -9.05
C VAL A 102 -10.21 2.53 -8.84
N GLY A 103 -10.52 2.87 -7.59
CA GLY A 103 -10.94 4.21 -7.19
C GLY A 103 -10.10 4.78 -6.06
N ALA A 104 -9.94 6.10 -6.06
CA ALA A 104 -9.43 6.85 -4.91
C ALA A 104 -10.58 7.17 -3.95
N VAL A 105 -10.32 7.04 -2.63
CA VAL A 105 -11.26 7.46 -1.59
C VAL A 105 -11.12 8.96 -1.31
N CYS A 106 -12.21 9.60 -0.88
CA CYS A 106 -12.18 10.98 -0.38
C CYS A 106 -11.63 11.03 1.06
N LEU A 107 -10.98 12.15 1.41
CA LEU A 107 -10.52 12.46 2.77
C LEU A 107 -11.35 13.58 3.39
#